data_AF-A0A1E7FRM8-F1
#
_entry.id   AF-A0A1E7FRM8-F1
#
_cell.length_a   1.000
_cell.length_b   1.000
_cell.length_c   1.000
_cell.angle_alpha   90.00
_cell.angle_beta   90.00
_cell.angle_gamma   90.00
#
_symmetry.space_group_name_H-M   'P 1'
#
loop_
_entity.id
_entity.type
_entity.pdbx_description
1 polymer ?
#
loop_
_entity_poly.entity_id
_entity_poly.type
_entity_poly.pdbx_seq_one_letter_code
_entity_poly.pdbx_strand_id
1 'polypeptide(L)'
;MSAAMLRFASYHSTTISTSDHQKKNQSMSTKDYRYCVELVKNRDRESYLCGLLMPYNARRSFFGIRAWNAELASIKGGSVLNRNKGEQANAALQVRIQWWREGLNKIYDSQQQSENNHESHSTTNNNYKIDDEMFSISETLDASYFKNPAVRVLDYAVREKQLTQRFLERLSEARETDLHDEQPETITDMVEYADNIVSSLLYLTLETVNVRD
;
A
#
# COMPACT_ATOMS: atom_id res chain seq x y z
N MET A 1 -36.71 -50.79 -5.83
CA MET A 1 -36.52 -49.41 -6.33
C MET A 1 -35.99 -48.58 -5.18
N SER A 2 -34.97 -47.76 -5.48
CA SER A 2 -33.82 -47.47 -4.63
C SER A 2 -34.08 -46.53 -3.44
N ALA A 3 -33.54 -46.90 -2.28
CA ALA A 3 -33.51 -46.10 -1.05
C ALA A 3 -32.24 -45.23 -1.04
N ALA A 4 -32.41 -43.90 -1.04
CA ALA A 4 -31.30 -42.95 -0.94
C ALA A 4 -30.89 -42.79 0.54
N MET A 5 -29.74 -43.38 0.85
CA MET A 5 -29.08 -43.45 2.14
C MET A 5 -28.48 -42.08 2.51
N LEU A 6 -28.91 -41.51 3.64
CA LEU A 6 -28.30 -40.36 4.28
C LEU A 6 -26.88 -40.71 4.73
N ARG A 7 -25.85 -40.07 4.17
CA ARG A 7 -24.47 -40.17 4.67
C ARG A 7 -24.25 -39.08 5.72
N PHE A 8 -24.32 -39.47 6.99
CA PHE A 8 -23.68 -38.72 8.09
C PHE A 8 -22.17 -38.95 8.02
N ALA A 9 -21.40 -37.90 7.74
CA ALA A 9 -19.95 -37.95 7.87
C ALA A 9 -19.58 -37.81 9.36
N SER A 10 -19.05 -38.90 9.91
CA SER A 10 -18.46 -38.97 11.25
C SER A 10 -17.28 -38.00 11.38
N TYR A 11 -17.35 -37.07 12.33
CA TYR A 11 -16.23 -36.21 12.71
C TYR A 11 -15.21 -37.09 13.46
N HIS A 12 -14.09 -37.41 12.81
CA HIS A 12 -12.93 -37.98 13.50
C HIS A 12 -12.15 -36.85 14.17
N SER A 13 -11.95 -37.00 15.48
CA SER A 13 -11.14 -36.13 16.32
C SER A 13 -9.67 -36.47 16.07
N THR A 14 -8.97 -35.65 15.30
CA THR A 14 -7.52 -35.77 15.14
C THR A 14 -6.84 -34.72 16.02
N THR A 15 -6.23 -35.19 17.10
CA THR A 15 -5.29 -34.43 17.93
C THR A 15 -4.06 -34.10 17.09
N ILE A 16 -3.84 -32.82 16.77
CA ILE A 16 -2.60 -32.36 16.16
C ILE A 16 -1.71 -31.77 17.26
N SER A 17 -0.57 -32.44 17.40
CA SER A 17 0.55 -32.15 18.27
C SER A 17 1.08 -30.73 18.10
N THR A 18 1.42 -30.13 19.22
CA THR A 18 2.16 -28.88 19.38
C THR A 18 3.51 -28.90 18.65
N SER A 19 3.67 -28.04 17.64
CA SER A 19 4.89 -27.26 17.36
C SER A 19 4.84 -26.64 15.96
N ASP A 20 4.10 -25.52 15.81
CA ASP A 20 4.27 -24.65 14.65
C ASP A 20 4.71 -23.28 15.15
N HIS A 21 5.97 -22.95 14.88
CA HIS A 21 6.47 -21.59 14.97
C HIS A 21 5.70 -20.72 13.96
N GLN A 22 4.61 -20.12 14.42
CA GLN A 22 3.85 -19.12 13.68
C GLN A 22 4.80 -18.00 13.23
N LYS A 23 5.08 -17.95 11.92
CA LYS A 23 5.52 -16.71 11.27
C LYS A 23 4.54 -15.63 11.68
N LYS A 24 5.05 -14.60 12.35
CA LYS A 24 4.25 -13.49 12.86
C LYS A 24 3.69 -12.72 11.65
N ASN A 25 2.54 -13.12 11.11
CA ASN A 25 1.75 -12.28 10.21
C ASN A 25 1.46 -11.00 11.00
N GLN A 26 2.12 -9.90 10.61
CA GLN A 26 2.05 -8.65 11.33
C GLN A 26 0.63 -8.09 11.14
N SER A 27 -0.26 -8.41 12.08
CA SER A 27 -1.66 -7.98 12.05
C SER A 27 -1.72 -6.46 11.98
N MET A 28 -2.44 -5.94 10.98
CA MET A 28 -2.63 -4.50 10.81
C MET A 28 -3.24 -3.85 12.08
N SER A 29 -2.65 -2.72 12.48
CA SER A 29 -3.12 -1.91 13.62
C SER A 29 -4.53 -1.34 13.38
N THR A 30 -5.44 -1.59 14.32
CA THR A 30 -6.81 -1.03 14.28
C THR A 30 -6.81 0.49 14.26
N LYS A 31 -5.85 1.14 14.94
CA LYS A 31 -5.74 2.60 14.96
C LYS A 31 -5.39 3.15 13.58
N ASP A 32 -4.46 2.48 12.88
CA ASP A 32 -3.99 2.91 11.56
C ASP A 32 -5.07 2.74 10.50
N TYR A 33 -5.79 1.62 10.56
CA TYR A 33 -6.95 1.39 9.72
C TYR A 33 -8.04 2.45 9.95
N ARG A 34 -8.37 2.76 11.21
CA ARG A 34 -9.35 3.82 11.53
C ARG A 34 -8.91 5.18 11.00
N TYR A 35 -7.62 5.50 11.10
CA TYR A 35 -7.07 6.72 10.51
C TYR A 35 -7.34 6.77 9.00
N CYS A 36 -7.03 5.69 8.28
CA CYS A 36 -7.25 5.62 6.82
C CYS A 36 -8.74 5.79 6.47
N VAL A 37 -9.63 5.15 7.21
CA VAL A 37 -11.08 5.27 7.00
C VAL A 37 -11.56 6.71 7.21
N GLU A 38 -11.15 7.38 8.29
CA GLU A 38 -11.54 8.77 8.55
C GLU A 38 -10.91 9.74 7.54
N LEU A 39 -9.66 9.50 7.12
CA LEU A 39 -9.01 10.29 6.09
C LEU A 39 -9.80 10.23 4.77
N VAL A 40 -10.15 9.03 4.31
CA VAL A 40 -10.94 8.81 3.09
C VAL A 40 -12.32 9.42 3.25
N LYS A 41 -13.00 9.22 4.38
CA LYS A 41 -14.31 9.81 4.66
C LYS A 41 -14.32 11.34 4.51
N ASN A 42 -13.24 12.00 4.92
CA ASN A 42 -13.13 13.46 4.92
C ASN A 42 -12.63 14.04 3.59
N ARG A 43 -11.84 13.28 2.82
CA ARG A 43 -11.17 13.78 1.59
C ARG A 43 -11.65 13.13 0.29
N ASP A 44 -12.29 11.98 0.36
CA ASP A 44 -12.77 11.18 -0.78
C ASP A 44 -14.08 10.47 -0.40
N ARG A 45 -15.16 11.24 -0.42
CA ARG A 45 -16.48 10.80 0.06
C ARG A 45 -17.04 9.64 -0.77
N GLU A 46 -16.82 9.66 -2.08
CA GLU A 46 -17.30 8.62 -3.00
C GLU A 46 -16.61 7.29 -2.70
N SER A 47 -15.27 7.28 -2.59
CA SER A 47 -14.54 6.08 -2.21
C SER A 47 -14.92 5.59 -0.82
N TYR A 48 -15.20 6.48 0.14
CA TYR A 48 -15.69 6.07 1.45
C TYR A 48 -16.99 5.27 1.36
N LEU A 49 -17.97 5.77 0.60
CA LEU A 49 -19.25 5.09 0.41
C LEU A 49 -19.07 3.72 -0.26
N CYS A 50 -18.24 3.65 -1.30
CA CYS A 50 -17.88 2.36 -1.93
C CYS A 50 -17.21 1.41 -0.95
N GLY A 51 -16.31 1.90 -0.10
CA GLY A 51 -15.62 1.13 0.94
C GLY A 51 -16.55 0.48 1.96
N LEU A 52 -17.73 1.07 2.22
CA LEU A 52 -18.75 0.47 3.09
C LEU A 52 -19.35 -0.81 2.49
N LEU A 53 -19.39 -0.90 1.15
CA LEU A 53 -19.92 -2.04 0.41
C LEU A 53 -18.86 -3.11 0.12
N MET A 54 -17.57 -2.78 0.24
CA MET A 54 -16.47 -3.74 0.04
C MET A 54 -16.56 -4.93 1.00
N PRO A 55 -16.24 -6.15 0.56
CA PRO A 55 -16.24 -7.34 1.42
C PRO A 55 -15.17 -7.23 2.50
N TYR A 56 -15.39 -7.93 3.63
CA TYR A 56 -14.55 -7.81 4.83
C TYR A 56 -13.06 -8.05 4.56
N ASN A 57 -12.75 -9.04 3.72
CA ASN A 57 -11.37 -9.42 3.34
C ASN A 57 -10.68 -8.40 2.42
N ALA A 58 -11.42 -7.48 1.79
CA ALA A 58 -10.86 -6.47 0.86
C ALA A 58 -10.88 -5.07 1.46
N ARG A 59 -11.81 -4.79 2.38
CA ARG A 59 -12.09 -3.45 2.91
C ARG A 59 -10.87 -2.75 3.48
N ARG A 60 -10.04 -3.48 4.22
CA ARG A 60 -8.80 -2.96 4.84
C ARG A 60 -7.82 -2.45 3.78
N SER A 61 -7.54 -3.30 2.79
CA SER A 61 -6.65 -2.96 1.66
C SER A 61 -7.23 -1.82 0.82
N PHE A 62 -8.53 -1.85 0.55
CA PHE A 62 -9.22 -0.79 -0.18
C PHE A 62 -9.04 0.57 0.48
N PHE A 63 -9.33 0.70 1.78
CA PHE A 63 -9.15 1.97 2.48
C PHE A 63 -7.67 2.39 2.56
N GLY A 64 -6.73 1.46 2.63
CA GLY A 64 -5.30 1.74 2.54
C GLY A 64 -4.91 2.45 1.24
N ILE A 65 -5.30 1.85 0.11
CA ILE A 65 -5.04 2.40 -1.23
C ILE A 65 -5.68 3.78 -1.39
N ARG A 66 -6.95 3.93 -0.97
CA ARG A 66 -7.67 5.21 -1.07
C ARG A 66 -7.10 6.29 -0.17
N ALA A 67 -6.68 5.93 1.05
CA ALA A 67 -6.03 6.85 1.98
C ALA A 67 -4.68 7.33 1.43
N TRP A 68 -3.90 6.43 0.84
CA TRP A 68 -2.64 6.78 0.19
C TRP A 68 -2.85 7.78 -0.97
N ASN A 69 -3.80 7.50 -1.86
CA ASN A 69 -4.16 8.45 -2.94
C ASN A 69 -4.62 9.81 -2.39
N ALA A 70 -5.41 9.83 -1.31
CA ALA A 70 -5.85 11.07 -0.67
C ALA A 70 -4.70 11.87 -0.03
N GLU A 71 -3.65 11.19 0.47
CA GLU A 71 -2.42 11.85 0.91
C GLU A 71 -1.66 12.46 -0.26
N LEU A 72 -1.48 11.73 -1.37
CA LEU A 72 -0.82 12.24 -2.58
C LEU A 72 -1.53 13.48 -3.14
N ALA A 73 -2.85 13.41 -3.32
CA ALA A 73 -3.66 14.52 -3.82
C ALA A 73 -3.59 15.76 -2.90
N SER A 74 -3.35 15.57 -1.59
CA SER A 74 -3.25 16.67 -0.63
C SER A 74 -1.94 17.45 -0.69
N ILE A 75 -0.91 16.93 -1.38
CA ILE A 75 0.41 17.57 -1.47
C ILE A 75 0.27 18.96 -2.09
N LYS A 76 -0.41 19.09 -3.24
CA LYS A 76 -0.68 20.39 -3.88
C LYS A 76 -1.49 21.34 -3.00
N GLY A 77 -2.44 20.81 -2.21
CA GLY A 77 -3.30 21.60 -1.32
C GLY A 77 -2.53 22.40 -0.26
N GLY A 78 -1.38 21.92 0.20
CA GLY A 78 -0.49 22.65 1.10
C GLY A 78 0.17 23.89 0.48
N SER A 79 0.21 23.97 -0.86
CA SER A 79 0.80 25.07 -1.62
C SER A 79 -0.13 26.29 -1.75
N VAL A 80 -1.46 26.09 -1.70
CA VAL A 80 -2.44 27.19 -1.80
C VAL A 80 -2.25 28.22 -0.68
N LEU A 81 -1.77 27.78 0.49
CA LEU A 81 -1.41 28.66 1.61
C LEU A 81 -0.08 29.42 1.40
N ASN A 82 0.75 28.99 0.45
CA ASN A 82 2.11 29.47 0.20
C ASN A 82 2.32 30.03 -1.23
N ARG A 83 1.26 30.52 -1.90
CA ARG A 83 1.32 31.11 -3.26
C ARG A 83 2.36 32.24 -3.41
N ASN A 84 2.75 32.85 -2.29
CA ASN A 84 3.69 33.97 -2.26
C ASN A 84 5.17 33.52 -2.32
N LYS A 85 5.48 32.22 -2.34
CA LYS A 85 6.87 31.68 -2.28
C LYS A 85 7.44 31.16 -3.61
N GLY A 86 6.69 31.25 -4.71
CA GLY A 86 7.20 30.93 -6.05
C GLY A 86 7.84 29.52 -6.17
N GLU A 87 8.82 29.38 -7.07
CA GLU A 87 9.53 28.14 -7.43
C GLU A 87 10.03 27.30 -6.23
N GLN A 88 10.33 27.92 -5.08
CA GLN A 88 10.79 27.22 -3.86
C GLN A 88 9.69 26.38 -3.20
N ALA A 89 8.43 26.79 -3.30
CA ALA A 89 7.32 25.99 -2.81
C ALA A 89 7.23 24.68 -3.60
N ASN A 90 7.46 24.71 -4.91
CA ASN A 90 7.41 23.54 -5.79
C ASN A 90 8.51 22.53 -5.46
N ALA A 91 9.73 22.98 -5.13
CA ALA A 91 10.81 22.10 -4.70
C ALA A 91 10.47 21.32 -3.40
N ALA A 92 9.83 21.97 -2.42
CA ALA A 92 9.41 21.28 -1.19
C ALA A 92 8.32 20.23 -1.43
N LEU A 93 7.41 20.49 -2.39
CA LEU A 93 6.38 19.52 -2.79
C LEU A 93 7.00 18.33 -3.52
N GLN A 94 7.98 18.57 -4.38
CA GLN A 94 8.75 17.52 -5.06
C GLN A 94 9.47 16.61 -4.07
N VAL A 95 10.11 17.18 -3.04
CA VAL A 95 10.72 16.37 -1.96
C VAL A 95 9.66 15.49 -1.27
N ARG A 96 8.45 16.03 -1.05
CA ARG A 96 7.38 15.27 -0.41
C ARG A 96 6.86 14.13 -1.27
N ILE A 97 6.74 14.29 -2.58
CA ILE A 97 6.28 13.19 -3.45
C ILE A 97 7.39 12.16 -3.66
N GLN A 98 8.64 12.59 -3.76
CA GLN A 98 9.79 11.70 -3.83
C GLN A 98 9.89 10.84 -2.56
N TRP A 99 9.64 11.44 -1.40
CA TRP A 99 9.54 10.70 -0.14
C TRP A 99 8.47 9.60 -0.19
N TRP A 100 7.31 9.84 -0.82
CA TRP A 100 6.29 8.81 -0.99
C TRP A 100 6.73 7.69 -1.95
N ARG A 101 7.43 8.02 -3.05
CA ARG A 101 7.96 7.03 -4.01
C ARG A 101 9.03 6.15 -3.36
N GLU A 102 9.92 6.73 -2.57
CA GLU A 102 10.92 5.97 -1.82
C GLU A 102 10.28 5.02 -0.80
N GLY A 103 9.28 5.51 -0.05
CA GLY A 103 8.50 4.66 0.85
C GLY A 103 7.81 3.51 0.13
N LEU A 104 7.29 3.74 -1.08
CA LEU A 104 6.71 2.69 -1.93
C LEU A 104 7.75 1.64 -2.34
N ASN A 105 8.90 2.08 -2.84
CA ASN A 105 9.99 1.17 -3.24
C ASN A 105 10.41 0.28 -2.07
N LYS A 106 10.53 0.85 -0.86
CA LYS A 106 10.88 0.08 0.35
C LYS A 106 9.85 -0.98 0.72
N ILE A 107 8.56 -0.73 0.51
CA ILE A 107 7.50 -1.72 0.71
C ILE A 107 7.74 -2.93 -0.21
N TYR A 108 8.03 -2.68 -1.49
CA TYR A 108 8.24 -3.73 -2.49
C TYR A 108 9.59 -4.44 -2.37
N ASP A 109 10.66 -3.72 -2.03
CA ASP A 109 11.97 -4.33 -1.72
C ASP A 109 11.86 -5.32 -0.56
N SER A 110 11.12 -4.94 0.49
CA SER A 110 10.88 -5.79 1.66
C SER A 110 10.05 -7.03 1.31
N GLN A 111 9.11 -6.90 0.37
CA GLN A 111 8.30 -8.01 -0.12
C GLN A 111 9.16 -9.01 -0.91
N GLN A 112 9.96 -8.54 -1.87
CA GLN A 112 10.84 -9.38 -2.68
C GLN A 112 11.89 -10.13 -1.83
N GLN A 113 12.48 -9.47 -0.83
CA GLN A 113 13.40 -10.12 0.11
C GLN A 113 12.72 -11.23 0.92
N SER A 114 11.44 -11.05 1.30
CA SER A 114 10.69 -12.07 2.03
C SER A 114 10.39 -13.32 1.19
N GLU A 115 10.24 -13.14 -0.12
CA GLU A 115 10.02 -14.22 -1.10
C GLU A 115 11.34 -14.99 -1.38
N ASN A 116 12.45 -14.28 -1.61
CA ASN A 116 13.76 -14.87 -1.89
C ASN A 116 14.34 -15.69 -0.71
N ASN A 117 14.09 -15.26 0.53
CA ASN A 117 14.55 -15.98 1.72
C ASN A 117 13.83 -17.32 1.95
N HIS A 118 12.73 -17.57 1.24
CA HIS A 118 11.98 -18.82 1.36
C HIS A 118 12.55 -19.96 0.51
N GLU A 119 13.43 -19.67 -0.46
CA GLU A 119 14.03 -20.66 -1.37
C GLU A 119 15.44 -21.12 -0.96
N SER A 120 16.06 -20.47 0.05
CA SER A 120 17.43 -20.76 0.47
C SER A 120 17.51 -21.43 1.84
N HIS A 121 17.12 -22.71 1.94
CA HIS A 121 17.53 -23.58 3.05
C HIS A 121 18.69 -24.49 2.62
N SER A 122 19.92 -23.97 2.65
CA SER A 122 21.09 -24.74 3.10
C SER A 122 22.35 -23.88 3.23
N THR A 123 23.03 -24.07 4.35
CA THR A 123 24.41 -23.70 4.71
C THR A 123 24.58 -22.40 5.51
N THR A 124 24.53 -22.58 6.83
CA THR A 124 25.12 -21.70 7.82
C THR A 124 26.59 -21.43 7.49
N ASN A 125 26.97 -20.16 7.40
CA ASN A 125 28.35 -19.78 7.67
C ASN A 125 28.37 -18.53 8.56
N ASN A 126 28.78 -18.77 9.80
CA ASN A 126 29.19 -17.73 10.72
C ASN A 126 30.46 -17.08 10.17
N ASN A 127 30.43 -15.76 9.96
CA ASN A 127 31.65 -14.98 9.99
C ASN A 127 31.37 -13.58 10.52
N TYR A 128 32.14 -13.23 11.56
CA TYR A 128 32.23 -11.91 12.19
C TYR A 128 32.28 -10.78 11.17
N LYS A 129 31.69 -9.61 11.49
CA LYS A 129 32.37 -8.30 11.35
C LYS A 129 31.55 -7.11 11.88
N ILE A 130 32.21 -6.44 12.82
CA ILE A 130 32.35 -4.99 13.08
C ILE A 130 31.09 -4.23 13.46
N ASP A 131 31.01 -3.99 14.78
CA ASP A 131 30.24 -2.93 15.42
C ASP A 131 30.87 -1.58 15.04
N ASP A 132 30.54 -1.07 13.86
CA ASP A 132 30.66 0.35 13.56
C ASP A 132 29.22 0.82 13.36
N GLU A 133 28.60 1.27 14.45
CA GLU A 133 27.27 1.91 14.42
C GLU A 133 27.38 3.23 13.67
N MET A 134 27.58 3.15 12.36
CA MET A 134 27.39 4.25 11.45
C MET A 134 25.89 4.50 11.39
N PHE A 135 25.45 5.55 12.09
CA PHE A 135 24.08 6.04 12.09
C PHE A 135 23.64 6.28 10.63
N SER A 136 23.00 5.28 10.03
CA SER A 136 22.67 5.31 8.61
C SER A 136 21.47 6.22 8.42
N ILE A 137 21.68 7.33 7.71
CA ILE A 137 20.59 8.24 7.34
C ILE A 137 19.45 7.45 6.66
N SER A 138 19.79 6.44 5.85
CA SER A 138 18.82 5.52 5.23
C SER A 138 17.93 4.84 6.25
N GLU A 139 18.48 4.35 7.36
CA GLU A 139 17.70 3.63 8.38
C GLU A 139 16.74 4.59 9.12
N THR A 140 17.20 5.81 9.40
CA THR A 140 16.32 6.84 9.98
C THR A 140 15.22 7.32 9.03
N LEU A 141 15.52 7.34 7.73
CA LEU A 141 14.56 7.68 6.69
C LEU A 141 13.54 6.55 6.52
N ASP A 142 14.01 5.31 6.54
CA ASP A 142 13.20 4.09 6.50
C ASP A 142 12.19 4.07 7.66
N ALA A 143 12.68 4.32 8.88
CA ALA A 143 11.83 4.47 10.06
C ALA A 143 10.85 5.65 9.97
N SER A 144 11.14 6.66 9.16
CA SER A 144 10.28 7.83 8.96
C SER A 144 9.06 7.50 8.11
N TYR A 145 9.19 6.74 7.01
CA TYR A 145 8.05 6.37 6.16
C TYR A 145 6.98 5.63 6.95
N PHE A 146 7.41 4.64 7.72
CA PHE A 146 6.51 3.81 8.51
C PHE A 146 5.95 4.51 9.75
N LYS A 147 6.22 5.80 10.01
CA LYS A 147 5.46 6.60 10.99
C LYS A 147 4.10 7.01 10.46
N ASN A 148 3.91 7.11 9.15
CA ASN A 148 2.63 7.45 8.56
C ASN A 148 1.67 6.23 8.60
N PRO A 149 0.46 6.35 9.20
CA PRO A 149 -0.48 5.24 9.24
C PRO A 149 -0.94 4.77 7.85
N ALA A 150 -1.04 5.66 6.87
CA ALA A 150 -1.41 5.30 5.50
C ALA A 150 -0.34 4.42 4.84
N VAL A 151 0.95 4.69 5.06
CA VAL A 151 2.06 3.83 4.60
C VAL A 151 1.96 2.45 5.21
N ARG A 152 1.76 2.35 6.54
CA ARG A 152 1.66 1.04 7.22
C ARG A 152 0.46 0.21 6.77
N VAL A 153 -0.67 0.85 6.50
CA VAL A 153 -1.86 0.15 5.98
C VAL A 153 -1.66 -0.25 4.52
N LEU A 154 -1.03 0.59 3.70
CA LEU A 154 -0.68 0.26 2.33
C LEU A 154 0.31 -0.91 2.27
N ASP A 155 1.33 -0.89 3.12
CA ASP A 155 2.32 -1.95 3.27
C ASP A 155 1.68 -3.30 3.63
N TYR A 156 0.73 -3.30 4.58
CA TYR A 156 -0.10 -4.46 4.85
C TYR A 156 -0.92 -4.90 3.62
N ALA A 157 -1.53 -3.95 2.92
CA ALA A 157 -2.37 -4.22 1.74
C ALA A 157 -1.56 -4.85 0.60
N VAL A 158 -0.35 -4.33 0.33
CA VAL A 158 0.57 -4.83 -0.69
C VAL A 158 0.93 -6.28 -0.41
N ARG A 159 1.29 -6.63 0.84
CA ARG A 159 1.64 -8.02 1.19
C ARG A 159 0.43 -8.97 1.19
N GLU A 160 -0.69 -8.54 1.75
CA GLU A 160 -1.91 -9.37 1.87
C GLU A 160 -2.56 -9.62 0.51
N LYS A 161 -2.58 -8.60 -0.35
CA LYS A 161 -3.27 -8.63 -1.64
C LYS A 161 -2.35 -8.71 -2.83
N GLN A 162 -1.04 -8.82 -2.61
CA GLN A 162 -0.03 -8.97 -3.65
C GLN A 162 -0.21 -7.91 -4.75
N LEU A 163 -0.38 -6.65 -4.33
CA LEU A 163 -0.77 -5.55 -5.22
C LEU A 163 0.31 -5.30 -6.27
N THR A 164 -0.09 -4.93 -7.48
CA THR A 164 0.85 -4.66 -8.56
C THR A 164 1.51 -3.29 -8.38
N GLN A 165 2.84 -3.29 -8.21
CA GLN A 165 3.65 -2.09 -8.01
C GLN A 165 3.41 -1.01 -9.08
N ARG A 166 3.35 -1.43 -10.35
CA ARG A 166 3.18 -0.53 -11.51
C ARG A 166 1.95 0.37 -11.41
N PHE A 167 0.84 -0.10 -10.82
CA PHE A 167 -0.36 0.72 -10.67
C PHE A 167 -0.18 1.80 -9.61
N LEU A 168 0.54 1.51 -8.51
CA LEU A 168 0.87 2.52 -7.51
C LEU A 168 1.88 3.53 -8.09
N GLU A 169 2.91 3.08 -8.81
CA GLU A 169 3.86 3.97 -9.47
C GLU A 169 3.17 4.94 -10.44
N ARG A 170 2.34 4.41 -11.36
CA ARG A 170 1.55 5.24 -12.30
C ARG A 170 0.68 6.27 -11.58
N LEU A 171 0.06 5.88 -10.47
CA LEU A 171 -0.76 6.79 -9.65
C LEU A 171 0.11 7.91 -9.06
N SER A 172 1.29 7.58 -8.51
CA SER A 172 2.20 8.57 -7.93
C SER A 172 2.80 9.51 -8.97
N GLU A 173 3.16 8.99 -10.15
CA GLU A 173 3.72 9.77 -11.27
C GLU A 173 2.68 10.75 -11.82
N ALA A 174 1.43 10.32 -12.00
CA ALA A 174 0.36 11.24 -12.38
C ALA A 174 0.07 12.29 -11.29
N ARG A 175 0.21 11.96 -9.99
CA ARG A 175 0.08 12.97 -8.92
C ARG A 175 1.26 13.94 -8.84
N GLU A 176 2.40 13.58 -9.39
CA GLU A 176 3.55 14.47 -9.52
C GLU A 176 3.29 15.58 -10.53
N THR A 177 2.57 15.27 -11.61
CA THR A 177 2.19 16.29 -12.59
C THR A 177 1.29 17.37 -12.00
N ASP A 178 0.49 17.03 -10.96
CA ASP A 178 -0.30 18.01 -10.21
C ASP A 178 0.57 19.08 -9.55
N LEU A 179 1.86 18.84 -9.31
CA LEU A 179 2.75 19.82 -8.66
C LEU A 179 3.24 20.92 -9.61
N HIS A 180 3.06 20.73 -10.91
CA HIS A 180 3.33 21.76 -11.91
C HIS A 180 2.13 22.71 -12.00
N ASP A 181 2.42 23.99 -12.27
CA ASP A 181 1.39 25.03 -12.50
C ASP A 181 0.89 25.04 -13.95
N GLU A 182 1.26 24.02 -14.74
CA GLU A 182 0.91 23.88 -16.15
C GLU A 182 -0.47 23.22 -16.31
N GLN A 183 -1.29 23.76 -17.20
CA GLN A 183 -2.55 23.14 -17.60
C GLN A 183 -2.28 22.14 -18.74
N PRO A 184 -3.04 21.04 -18.85
CA PRO A 184 -2.92 20.14 -19.97
C PRO A 184 -3.16 20.88 -21.29
N GLU A 185 -2.26 20.72 -22.25
CA GLU A 185 -2.33 21.42 -23.54
C GLU A 185 -3.40 20.82 -24.45
N THR A 186 -3.59 19.50 -24.36
CA THR A 186 -4.50 18.75 -25.20
C THR A 186 -5.50 17.93 -24.38
N ILE A 187 -6.59 17.53 -25.02
CA ILE A 187 -7.54 16.59 -24.42
C ILE A 187 -6.91 15.21 -24.19
N THR A 188 -5.93 14.83 -25.02
CA THR A 188 -5.18 13.59 -24.87
C THR A 188 -4.43 13.57 -23.54
N ASP A 189 -3.74 14.67 -23.19
CA ASP A 189 -3.00 14.77 -21.92
C ASP A 189 -3.94 14.65 -20.72
N MET A 190 -5.13 15.26 -20.82
CA MET A 190 -6.15 15.16 -19.78
C MET A 190 -6.69 13.73 -19.62
N VAL A 191 -6.92 13.03 -20.73
CA VAL A 191 -7.38 11.62 -20.71
C VAL A 191 -6.29 10.72 -20.15
N GLU A 192 -5.04 10.91 -20.55
CA GLU A 192 -3.90 10.12 -20.05
C GLU A 192 -3.71 10.30 -18.54
N TYR A 193 -3.78 11.53 -18.05
CA TYR A 193 -3.76 11.81 -16.61
C TYR A 193 -4.92 11.09 -15.89
N ALA A 194 -6.14 11.23 -16.40
CA ALA A 194 -7.32 10.61 -15.81
C ALA A 194 -7.19 9.08 -15.80
N ASP A 195 -6.70 8.47 -16.88
CA ASP A 195 -6.47 7.04 -16.98
C ASP A 195 -5.41 6.56 -16.00
N ASN A 196 -4.30 7.28 -15.86
CA ASN A 196 -3.24 6.91 -14.92
C ASN A 196 -3.72 6.97 -13.46
N ILE A 197 -4.63 7.88 -13.10
CA ILE A 197 -5.22 7.94 -11.77
C ILE A 197 -6.33 6.90 -11.59
N VAL A 198 -7.38 6.99 -12.41
CA VAL A 198 -8.64 6.25 -12.23
C VAL A 198 -8.46 4.78 -12.54
N SER A 199 -7.80 4.43 -13.65
CA SER A 199 -7.60 3.04 -14.04
C SER A 199 -6.69 2.33 -13.04
N SER A 200 -5.61 2.97 -12.58
CA SER A 200 -4.75 2.40 -11.52
C SER A 200 -5.53 2.11 -10.23
N LEU A 201 -6.38 3.05 -9.78
CA LEU A 201 -7.23 2.83 -8.62
C LEU A 201 -8.26 1.73 -8.83
N LEU A 202 -8.80 1.60 -10.05
CA LEU A 202 -9.75 0.55 -10.41
C LEU A 202 -9.07 -0.83 -10.38
N TYR A 203 -7.91 -0.98 -11.04
CA TYR A 203 -7.14 -2.22 -11.05
C TYR A 203 -6.73 -2.64 -9.64
N LEU A 204 -6.20 -1.72 -8.83
CA LEU A 204 -5.85 -2.00 -7.43
C LEU A 204 -7.09 -2.40 -6.61
N THR A 205 -8.25 -1.81 -6.89
CA THR A 205 -9.51 -2.20 -6.23
C THR A 205 -9.91 -3.63 -6.59
N LEU A 206 -9.78 -4.03 -7.86
CA LEU A 206 -10.02 -5.40 -8.32
C LEU A 206 -9.05 -6.39 -7.65
N GLU A 207 -7.77 -6.03 -7.52
CA GLU A 207 -6.78 -6.85 -6.81
C GLU A 207 -7.15 -7.06 -5.34
N THR A 208 -7.76 -6.06 -4.67
CA THR A 208 -8.21 -6.24 -3.28
C THR A 208 -9.26 -7.33 -3.10
N VAL A 209 -10.05 -7.59 -4.15
CA VAL A 209 -11.05 -8.68 -4.19
C VAL A 209 -10.54 -9.92 -4.93
N ASN A 210 -9.22 -9.98 -5.17
CA ASN A 210 -8.52 -11.09 -5.85
C ASN A 210 -8.96 -11.32 -7.31
N VAL A 211 -9.35 -10.25 -8.01
CA VAL A 211 -9.60 -10.29 -9.46
C VAL A 211 -8.36 -9.76 -10.17
N ARG A 212 -7.79 -10.59 -11.05
CA ARG A 212 -6.60 -10.32 -11.87
C ARG A 212 -6.80 -10.93 -13.26
N ASP A 213 -6.09 -10.38 -14.24
CA ASP A 213 -5.98 -10.96 -15.59
C ASP A 213 -5.07 -12.19 -15.62
#